data_AF-A0A956WGL3-F1
#
_entry.id   AF-A0A956WGL3-F1
#
_cell.length_a   1.000
_cell.length_b   1.000
_cell.length_c   1.000
_cell.angle_alpha   90.00
_cell.angle_beta   90.00
_cell.angle_gamma   90.00
#
_symmetry.space_group_name_H-M   'P 1'
#
loop_
_entity.id
_entity.type
_entity.pdbx_description
1 polymer ?
#
loop_
_entity_poly.entity_id
_entity_poly.type
_entity_poly.pdbx_seq_one_letter_code
_entity_poly.pdbx_strand_id
1 'polypeptide(L)' 'MKATRRSGTAAEERVAAALRQHGIRYESNVKVLDDQRFVADFVLRDCRIAVFVDGCFWHGCPIH' A
#
# COMPACT_ATOMS: atom_id res chain seq x y z
N MET A 1 7.89 -20.78 10.12
CA MET A 1 7.17 -19.82 9.24
C MET A 1 7.43 -18.41 9.76
N LYS A 2 8.14 -17.58 8.99
CA LYS A 2 8.48 -16.21 9.38
C LYS A 2 7.22 -15.36 9.21
N ALA A 3 6.81 -14.63 10.25
CA ALA A 3 5.62 -13.78 10.18
C ALA A 3 5.82 -12.72 9.08
N THR A 4 5.05 -12.80 8.00
CA THR A 4 4.98 -11.74 6.99
C THR A 4 4.51 -10.48 7.69
N ARG A 5 5.33 -9.43 7.70
CA ARG A 5 4.93 -8.15 8.30
C ARG A 5 3.69 -7.65 7.58
N ARG A 6 2.70 -7.20 8.35
CA ARG A 6 1.43 -6.67 7.84
C ARG A 6 1.58 -5.29 7.17
N SER A 7 2.71 -4.63 7.35
CA SER A 7 3.05 -3.32 6.79
C SER A 7 4.57 -3.13 6.80
N GLY A 8 5.08 -2.24 5.96
CA GLY A 8 6.50 -2.01 5.75
C GLY A 8 7.16 -3.13 4.94
N THR A 9 6.44 -3.70 3.97
CA THR A 9 7.03 -4.63 3.01
C THR A 9 7.99 -3.90 2.06
N ALA A 10 8.97 -4.62 1.49
CA ALA A 10 9.86 -4.04 0.47
C ALA A 10 9.09 -3.50 -0.76
N ALA A 11 7.89 -4.04 -1.03
CA ALA A 11 7.00 -3.52 -2.06
C ALA A 11 6.42 -2.15 -1.67
N GLU A 12 5.90 -2.00 -0.46
CA GLU A 12 5.45 -0.71 0.07
C GLU A 12 6.57 0.33 0.09
N GLU A 13 7.78 -0.05 0.50
CA GLU A 13 8.94 0.86 0.50
C GLU A 13 9.29 1.35 -0.91
N ARG A 14 9.21 0.49 -1.92
CA ARG A 14 9.43 0.88 -3.33
C ARG A 14 8.36 1.85 -3.83
N VAL A 15 7.10 1.62 -3.47
CA VAL A 15 5.99 2.54 -3.82
C VAL A 15 6.19 3.87 -3.11
N ALA A 16 6.50 3.87 -1.82
CA ALA A 16 6.79 5.07 -1.04
C ALA A 16 7.98 5.86 -1.62
N ALA A 17 9.04 5.17 -2.05
CA ALA A 17 10.19 5.79 -2.71
C ALA A 17 9.79 6.46 -4.04
N ALA A 18 8.98 5.78 -4.86
CA ALA A 18 8.48 6.36 -6.10
C ALA A 18 7.60 7.60 -5.85
N LEU A 19 6.67 7.52 -4.89
CA LEU A 19 5.82 8.65 -4.51
C LEU A 19 6.67 9.86 -4.06
N ARG A 20 7.69 9.62 -3.22
CA ARG A 20 8.66 10.65 -2.80
C ARG A 20 9.43 11.24 -3.96
N GLN A 21 9.93 10.40 -4.87
CA GLN A 21 10.70 10.84 -6.04
C GLN A 21 9.87 11.74 -6.96
N HIS A 22 8.56 11.49 -7.06
CA HIS A 22 7.63 12.31 -7.82
C HIS A 22 7.07 13.52 -7.04
N GLY A 23 7.49 13.74 -5.79
CA GLY A 23 7.01 14.85 -4.97
C GLY A 23 5.54 14.72 -4.56
N ILE A 24 4.97 13.52 -4.64
CA ILE A 24 3.57 13.25 -4.32
C ILE A 24 3.44 13.08 -2.81
N ARG A 25 2.55 13.85 -2.20
CA ARG A 25 2.20 13.70 -0.79
C ARG A 25 1.28 12.50 -0.62
N TYR A 26 1.58 11.69 0.38
CA TYR A 26 0.80 10.51 0.70
C TYR A 26 0.74 10.30 2.21
N GLU A 27 -0.33 9.67 2.67
CA GLU A 27 -0.45 9.12 4.01
C GLU A 27 -0.46 7.59 3.92
N SER A 28 0.27 6.92 4.80
CA SER A 28 0.35 5.47 4.81
C SER A 28 -0.57 4.83 5.85
N ASN A 29 -1.08 3.63 5.59
CA ASN A 29 -1.91 2.85 6.52
C ASN A 29 -3.18 3.61 6.98
N VAL A 30 -3.91 4.20 6.03
CA VAL A 30 -5.06 5.05 6.33
C VAL A 30 -6.37 4.29 6.11
N LYS A 31 -7.27 4.37 7.10
CA LYS A 31 -8.69 4.04 6.89
C LYS A 31 -9.34 5.18 6.13
N VAL A 32 -9.72 4.93 4.89
CA VAL A 32 -10.32 5.96 4.01
C VAL A 32 -11.72 6.34 4.49
N LEU A 33 -12.47 5.38 5.04
CA LEU A 33 -13.82 5.56 5.58
C LEU A 33 -13.92 4.79 6.91
N ASP A 34 -14.58 5.40 7.92
CA ASP A 34 -14.71 4.82 9.27
C ASP A 34 -15.38 3.43 9.28
N ASP A 35 -16.33 3.18 8.36
CA ASP A 35 -17.10 1.92 8.30
C ASP A 35 -16.43 0.82 7.47
N GLN A 36 -15.25 1.07 6.88
CA GLN A 36 -14.60 0.10 6.02
C GLN A 36 -13.61 -0.83 6.75
N ARG A 37 -13.67 -2.11 6.38
CA ARG A 37 -12.81 -3.17 6.94
C ARG A 37 -11.41 -3.21 6.33
N PHE A 38 -11.16 -2.44 5.27
CA PHE A 38 -9.84 -2.36 4.64
C PHE A 38 -9.10 -1.09 5.05
N VAL A 39 -7.78 -1.19 5.07
CA VAL A 39 -6.86 -0.08 5.29
C VAL A 39 -6.08 0.09 3.99
N ALA A 40 -6.04 1.31 3.45
CA ALA A 40 -5.24 1.59 2.27
C ALA A 40 -3.76 1.73 2.69
N ASP A 41 -2.86 1.13 1.92
CA ASP A 41 -1.42 1.25 2.17
C ASP A 41 -0.94 2.68 1.97
N PHE A 42 -1.45 3.34 0.93
CA PHE A 42 -1.20 4.76 0.67
C PHE A 42 -2.46 5.50 0.23
N VAL A 43 -2.66 6.71 0.73
CA VAL A 43 -3.72 7.62 0.31
C VAL A 43 -3.12 8.93 -0.17
N LEU A 44 -3.43 9.28 -1.41
CA LEU A 44 -3.05 10.53 -2.05
C LEU A 44 -4.28 11.44 -2.03
N ARG A 45 -4.43 12.25 -0.97
CA ARG A 45 -5.63 13.09 -0.79
C ARG A 45 -5.82 14.11 -1.90
N ASP A 46 -4.72 14.71 -2.37
CA ASP A 46 -4.73 15.71 -3.44
C ASP A 46 -5.28 15.13 -4.74
N CYS A 47 -5.04 13.84 -4.99
CA CYS A 47 -5.49 13.13 -6.17
C CYS A 47 -6.78 12.33 -5.94
N ARG A 48 -7.26 12.23 -4.70
CA ARG A 48 -8.37 11.33 -4.29
C ARG A 48 -8.13 9.87 -4.69
N ILE A 49 -6.90 9.39 -4.56
CA ILE A 49 -6.50 8.02 -4.91
C ILE A 49 -6.14 7.24 -3.63
N ALA A 50 -6.64 6.02 -3.52
CA ALA A 50 -6.20 5.03 -2.54
C ALA A 50 -5.43 3.92 -3.27
N VAL A 51 -4.27 3.55 -2.73
CA VAL A 51 -3.36 2.54 -3.29
C VAL A 51 -3.25 1.38 -2.32
N PHE A 52 -3.37 0.17 -2.86
CA PHE A 52 -3.21 -1.10 -2.15
C PHE A 52 -2.01 -1.83 -2.74
N VAL A 53 -1.11 -2.31 -1.88
CA VAL A 53 0.12 -3.00 -2.24
C VAL A 53 0.02 -4.44 -1.77
N ASP A 54 -0.70 -5.24 -2.53
CA ASP A 54 -0.89 -6.65 -2.25
C ASP A 54 0.23 -7.50 -2.87
N GLY A 55 0.79 -8.40 -2.06
CA GLY A 55 1.75 -9.38 -2.54
C GLY A 55 1.11 -10.37 -3.52
N CYS A 56 1.88 -10.79 -4.53
CA CYS A 56 1.46 -11.77 -5.55
C CYS A 56 0.88 -13.09 -4.99
N PHE A 57 1.21 -13.43 -3.73
CA PHE A 57 0.62 -14.56 -3.00
C PHE A 57 -0.91 -14.51 -2.95
N TRP A 58 -1.51 -13.32 -2.79
CA TRP A 58 -2.97 -13.15 -2.71
C TRP A 58 -3.65 -13.09 -4.09
N HIS A 59 -2.89 -12.78 -5.12
CA HIS A 59 -3.41 -12.57 -6.48
C HIS A 59 -3.27 -13.82 -7.37
N GLY A 60 -2.71 -14.92 -6.85
CA GLY A 60 -2.55 -16.17 -7.62
C GLY A 60 -1.62 -15.99 -8.83
N CYS A 61 -0.56 -15.19 -8.68
CA CYS A 61 0.38 -14.95 -9.77
C CYS A 61 1.00 -16.28 -10.24
N PRO A 62 0.93 -16.64 -11.53
CA PRO A 62 1.40 -17.94 -12.05
C PRO A 62 2.94 -18.12 -11.98
N ILE A 63 3.66 -17.09 -11.54
CA ILE A 63 5.13 -17.00 -11.49
C ILE A 63 5.64 -17.03 -10.04
N HIS A 64 4.77 -17.27 -9.04
CA HIS A 64 5.16 -17.28 -7.63
C HIS A 64 5.61 -18.67 -7.14
#